data_AF-A0A2V9RWH2-F1
#
_entry.id   AF-A0A2V9RWH2-F1
#
_cell.length_a   1.000
_cell.length_b   1.000
_cell.length_c   1.000
_cell.angle_alpha   90.00
_cell.angle_beta   90.00
_cell.angle_gamma   90.00
#
_symmetry.space_group_name_H-M   'P 1'
#
loop_
_entity.id
_entity.type
_entity.pdbx_description
1 polymer ?
#
loop_
_entity_poly.entity_id
_entity_poly.type
_entity_poly.pdbx_seq_one_letter_code
_entity_poly.pdbx_strand_id
1 'polypeptide(L)' 'ITEEFHLVLHTSPNTLHASESLDYWKTIDEDYHWHIEILPIISAKARSYTFKEVYYSPLTSETAVRRLRDTKVESVIA' A
#
# COMPACT_ATOMS: atom_id res chain seq x y z
N ILE A 1 -7.63 16.15 -0.99
CA ILE A 1 -6.16 15.96 -1.03
C ILE A 1 -5.71 16.20 0.40
N THR A 2 -4.90 15.30 0.96
CA THR A 2 -4.38 15.38 2.34
C THR A 2 -2.87 15.40 2.25
N GLU A 3 -2.21 16.08 3.18
CA GLU A 3 -0.75 16.10 3.32
C GLU A 3 -0.26 14.96 4.24
N GLU A 4 -1.16 14.36 5.02
CA GLU A 4 -0.86 13.28 5.96
C GLU A 4 -1.06 11.92 5.31
N PHE A 5 -0.10 11.02 5.46
CA PHE A 5 -0.14 9.66 4.91
C PHE A 5 0.67 8.67 5.76
N HIS A 6 0.33 7.39 5.64
CA HIS A 6 1.21 6.30 6.03
C HIS A 6 2.04 5.84 4.84
N LEU A 7 3.32 5.58 5.06
CA LEU A 7 4.23 4.99 4.08
C LEU A 7 4.70 3.63 4.58
N VAL A 8 4.49 2.60 3.78
CA VAL A 8 4.78 1.21 4.15
C VAL A 8 5.69 0.59 3.10
N LEU A 9 6.75 -0.06 3.56
CA LEU A 9 7.58 -0.92 2.72
C LEU A 9 7.07 -2.36 2.87
N HIS A 10 6.57 -2.92 1.77
CA HIS A 10 6.29 -4.35 1.66
C HIS A 10 7.53 -5.01 1.04
N THR A 11 8.18 -5.87 1.82
CA THR A 11 9.35 -6.64 1.38
C THR A 11 9.21 -8.10 1.77
N SER A 12 10.08 -8.95 1.22
CA SER A 12 10.06 -10.38 1.53
C SER A 12 10.36 -10.62 3.01
N PRO A 13 9.80 -11.69 3.60
CA PRO A 13 10.24 -12.18 4.89
C PRO A 13 11.73 -12.53 4.85
N ASN A 14 12.36 -12.62 6.02
CA ASN A 14 13.76 -13.01 6.12
C ASN A 14 13.95 -14.45 5.64
N THR A 15 14.64 -14.63 4.52
CA THR A 15 14.94 -15.94 3.92
C THR A 15 16.22 -16.59 4.45
N LEU A 16 17.08 -15.85 5.17
CA LEU A 16 18.33 -16.39 5.74
C LEU A 16 18.08 -17.42 6.85
N HIS A 17 16.91 -17.38 7.48
CA HIS A 17 16.49 -18.32 8.52
C HIS A 17 15.15 -18.96 8.16
N ALA A 18 15.03 -19.47 6.93
CA ALA A 18 13.84 -20.17 6.48
C ALA A 18 13.57 -21.42 7.35
N SER A 19 12.31 -21.67 7.67
CA SER A 19 11.91 -22.84 8.45
C SER A 19 12.03 -24.12 7.63
N GLU A 20 13.08 -24.91 7.87
CA GLU A 20 13.33 -26.18 7.19
C GLU A 20 12.17 -27.20 7.32
N SER A 21 11.38 -27.09 8.39
CA SER A 21 10.25 -28.00 8.67
C SER A 21 8.94 -27.65 7.97
N LEU A 22 8.78 -26.41 7.50
CA LEU A 22 7.49 -25.89 7.02
C LEU A 22 7.45 -25.71 5.51
N ASP A 23 8.60 -25.77 4.84
CA ASP A 23 8.71 -25.84 3.37
C ASP A 23 8.01 -24.68 2.64
N TYR A 24 7.85 -23.55 3.33
CA TYR A 24 7.24 -22.33 2.81
C TYR A 24 8.23 -21.52 1.95
N TRP A 25 7.70 -20.59 1.14
CA TRP A 25 8.46 -19.56 0.42
C TRP A 25 9.45 -20.08 -0.64
N LYS A 26 9.23 -21.30 -1.17
CA LYS A 26 10.12 -21.93 -2.16
C LYS A 26 10.36 -21.10 -3.42
N THR A 27 9.32 -20.43 -3.88
CA THR A 27 9.30 -19.65 -5.13
C THR A 27 9.25 -18.15 -4.82
N ILE A 28 9.64 -17.74 -3.61
CA ILE A 28 9.47 -16.34 -3.19
C ILE A 28 10.29 -15.37 -4.05
N ASP A 29 11.44 -15.80 -4.55
CA ASP A 29 12.28 -15.02 -5.46
C ASP A 29 11.64 -14.85 -6.85
N GLU A 30 10.66 -15.68 -7.19
CA GLU A 30 9.93 -15.65 -8.47
C GLU A 30 8.57 -14.95 -8.34
N ASP A 31 7.86 -15.17 -7.22
CA ASP A 31 6.47 -14.74 -7.03
C ASP A 31 6.33 -13.39 -6.32
N TYR A 32 7.34 -12.96 -5.55
CA TYR A 32 7.25 -11.75 -4.73
C TYR A 32 8.04 -10.58 -5.33
N HIS A 33 7.41 -9.40 -5.35
CA HIS A 33 8.07 -8.14 -5.70
C HIS A 33 7.84 -7.09 -4.62
N TRP A 34 8.92 -6.57 -4.05
CA TRP A 34 8.84 -5.51 -3.05
C TRP A 34 8.20 -4.26 -3.67
N HIS A 35 7.46 -3.52 -2.85
CA HIS A 35 6.91 -2.24 -3.26
C HIS A 35 6.70 -1.33 -2.06
N ILE A 36 6.56 -0.03 -2.35
CA ILE A 36 6.19 0.98 -1.36
C ILE A 36 4.70 1.29 -1.56
N GLU A 37 3.95 1.25 -0.47
CA GLU A 37 2.56 1.65 -0.43
C GLU A 37 2.42 3.00 0.30
N ILE A 38 1.67 3.92 -0.30
CA ILE A 38 1.37 5.24 0.26
C ILE A 38 -0.14 5.33 0.48
N LEU A 39 -0.55 5.42 1.74
CA LEU A 39 -1.96 5.46 2.15
C LEU A 39 -2.30 6.83 2.72
N PRO A 40 -3.03 7.70 1.99
CA PRO A 40 -3.43 9.00 2.51
C PRO A 40 -4.39 8.85 3.70
N ILE A 41 -4.18 9.63 4.76
CA ILE A 41 -5.08 9.66 5.92
C ILE A 41 -6.31 10.50 5.56
N ILE A 42 -7.46 9.84 5.43
CA ILE A 42 -8.73 10.50 5.10
C ILE A 42 -9.56 10.60 6.38
N SER A 43 -9.98 11.81 6.75
CA SER A 43 -10.78 12.08 7.96
C SER A 43 -12.20 11.52 7.91
N ALA A 44 -12.67 11.08 6.74
CA ALA A 44 -13.99 10.49 6.58
C ALA A 44 -14.05 9.15 7.32
N LYS A 45 -15.08 8.96 8.16
CA LYS A 45 -15.40 7.68 8.80
C LYS A 45 -15.50 6.59 7.72
N ALA A 46 -14.40 5.90 7.45
CA ALA A 46 -14.43 4.65 6.74
C ALA A 46 -15.38 3.77 7.54
N ARG A 47 -16.54 3.45 6.98
CA ARG A 47 -17.46 2.50 7.60
C ARG A 47 -16.76 1.15 7.49
N SER A 48 -15.89 0.86 8.45
CA SER A 48 -15.42 -0.48 8.72
C SER A 48 -16.68 -1.30 8.95
N TYR A 49 -16.99 -2.19 8.02
CA TYR A 49 -17.97 -3.23 8.28
C TYR A 49 -17.25 -4.16 9.24
N THR A 50 -17.50 -3.99 10.54
CA THR A 50 -16.76 -4.53 11.71
C THR A 50 -16.64 -6.06 11.76
N PHE A 51 -17.01 -6.78 10.70
CA PHE A 51 -16.90 -8.23 10.59
C PHE A 51 -16.21 -8.73 9.31
N LYS A 52 -15.81 -7.85 8.39
CA LYS A 52 -15.08 -8.23 7.18
C LYS A 52 -13.87 -7.32 7.02
N GLU A 53 -12.72 -7.92 6.77
CA GLU A 53 -11.47 -7.25 6.34
C GLU A 53 -11.61 -6.68 4.91
N VAL A 54 -12.71 -5.96 4.67
CA VAL A 54 -13.07 -5.40 3.37
C VAL A 54 -13.17 -3.90 3.54
N TYR A 55 -12.31 -3.19 2.82
CA TYR A 55 -12.27 -1.74 2.80
C TYR A 55 -13.15 -1.20 1.68
N TYR A 56 -13.86 -0.11 1.97
CA TYR A 56 -14.61 0.65 0.97
C TYR A 56 -13.76 1.81 0.47
N SER A 57 -13.54 1.87 -0.85
CA SER A 57 -13.00 3.07 -1.51
C SER A 57 -14.13 3.79 -2.27
N PRO A 58 -14.42 5.06 -1.97
CA PRO A 58 -15.38 5.86 -2.74
C PRO A 58 -14.84 6.33 -4.09
N LEU A 59 -13.56 6.12 -4.37
CA LEU A 59 -12.89 6.54 -5.60
C LEU A 59 -12.27 5.32 -6.29
N THR A 60 -12.47 5.23 -7.60
CA THR A 60 -11.83 4.19 -8.42
C THR A 60 -10.36 4.52 -8.65
N SER A 61 -9.54 3.49 -8.86
CA SER A 61 -8.11 3.63 -9.10
C SER A 61 -7.80 4.47 -10.35
N GLU A 62 -8.58 4.32 -11.42
CA GLU A 62 -8.44 5.09 -12.66
C GLU A 62 -8.67 6.59 -12.43
N THR A 63 -9.69 6.91 -11.61
CA THR A 63 -10.00 8.29 -11.25
C THR A 63 -8.91 8.87 -10.34
N ALA A 64 -8.41 8.08 -9.39
CA ALA A 64 -7.32 8.48 -8.50
C ALA A 64 -6.05 8.81 -9.29
N VAL A 65 -5.63 7.93 -10.21
CA VAL A 65 -4.46 8.13 -11.06
C VAL A 65 -4.58 9.39 -11.92
N ARG A 66 -5.75 9.63 -12.53
CA ARG A 66 -5.99 10.86 -13.29
C ARG A 66 -5.78 12.10 -12.42
N ARG A 67 -6.39 12.14 -11.23
CA ARG A 67 -6.25 13.28 -10.30
C ARG A 67 -4.79 13.51 -9.89
N LEU A 68 -4.03 12.44 -9.61
CA LEU A 68 -2.62 12.55 -9.26
C LEU A 68 -1.79 13.14 -10.42
N ARG A 69 -2.07 12.72 -11.66
CA ARG A 69 -1.38 13.25 -12.85
C ARG A 69 -1.70 14.72 -13.13
N ASP A 70 -2.94 15.13 -12.89
CA ASP A 70 -3.41 16.50 -13.15
C ASP A 70 -2.99 17.48 -12.03
N THR A 71 -2.55 16.97 -10.87
CA THR A 71 -2.14 17.80 -9.74
C THR A 71 -0.77 18.44 -10.01
N LYS A 72 -0.72 19.78 -9.98
CA LYS A 72 0.55 20.52 -10.05
C LYS A 72 1.21 20.47 -8.67
N VAL A 73 2.39 19.89 -8.60
CA VAL A 73 3.23 19.96 -7.39
C VAL A 73 3.98 21.28 -7.45
N GLU A 74 3.68 22.21 -6.55
CA GLU A 74 4.57 23.35 -6.35
C GLU A 74 5.86 22.81 -5.73
N SER A 75 7.00 23.02 -6.41
CA SER A 75 8.29 22.60 -5.87
C SER A 75 8.61 23.47 -4.67
N VAL A 76 8.50 22.91 -3.47
CA VAL A 76 9.14 23.48 -2.29
C VAL A 76 10.64 23.18 -2.44
N ILE A 77 11.34 24.06 -3.15
CA ILE A 77 12.79 24.11 -3.13
C ILE A 77 13.16 24.59 -1.72
N ALA A 78 13.73 23.69 -0.92
CA ALA A 78 14.47 24.04 0.28
C ALA A 78 15.92 24.32 -0.08
#